data_AF-A0A6M1U9V5-F1
#
_entry.id   AF-A0A6M1U9V5-F1
#
_cell.length_a   1.000
_cell.length_b   1.000
_cell.length_c   1.000
_cell.angle_alpha   90.00
_cell.angle_beta   90.00
_cell.angle_gamma   90.00
#
_symmetry.space_group_name_H-M   'P 1'
#
loop_
_entity.id
_entity.type
_entity.pdbx_description
1 polymer ?
#
loop_
_entity_poly.entity_id
_entity_poly.type
_entity_poly.pdbx_seq_one_letter_code
_entity_poly.pdbx_strand_id
1 'polypeptide(L)'
;MLDCTKIKTFTPIIPAGTGPTFTNAHEALLDMIHDMNESSGGTFSFDEENKVAAFMNHVLSVSDWIDGTYPIFPDYELEVKTMQKWQFDQMPEFDGY
;
A
#
# COMPACT_ATOMS: atom_id res chain seq x y z
N MET A 1 -6.91 -27.43 -4.72
CA MET A 1 -7.24 -26.65 -5.93
C MET A 1 -6.59 -25.30 -5.76
N LEU A 2 -5.87 -24.79 -6.76
CA LEU A 2 -5.32 -23.43 -6.71
C LEU A 2 -6.48 -22.44 -6.73
N ASP A 3 -6.42 -21.45 -5.84
CA ASP A 3 -7.45 -20.42 -5.76
C ASP A 3 -7.24 -19.39 -6.86
N CYS A 4 -7.93 -19.58 -7.98
CA CYS A 4 -7.84 -18.73 -9.18
C CYS A 4 -8.54 -17.37 -9.03
N THR A 5 -8.98 -17.01 -7.81
CA THR A 5 -9.60 -15.71 -7.54
C THR A 5 -8.58 -14.60 -7.85
N LYS A 6 -8.95 -13.68 -8.73
CA LYS A 6 -8.14 -12.48 -8.99
C LYS A 6 -8.36 -11.50 -7.86
N ILE A 7 -7.27 -11.12 -7.22
CA ILE A 7 -7.25 -10.10 -6.18
C ILE A 7 -6.44 -8.90 -6.68
N LYS A 8 -6.90 -7.72 -6.29
CA LYS A 8 -6.14 -6.49 -6.51
C LYS A 8 -5.22 -6.31 -5.30
N THR A 9 -3.96 -6.06 -5.58
CA THR A 9 -2.93 -5.84 -4.60
C THR A 9 -2.35 -4.44 -4.75
N PHE A 10 -1.93 -3.88 -3.63
CA PHE A 10 -1.43 -2.52 -3.50
C PHE A 10 -0.06 -2.61 -2.83
N THR A 11 0.99 -2.36 -3.59
CA THR A 11 2.36 -2.39 -3.08
C THR A 11 2.87 -0.96 -2.98
N PRO A 12 3.14 -0.45 -1.76
CA PRO A 12 3.75 0.85 -1.59
C PRO A 12 5.22 0.78 -2.02
N ILE A 13 5.64 1.76 -2.80
CA ILE A 13 7.03 1.99 -3.19
C ILE A 13 7.46 3.24 -2.44
N ILE A 14 8.34 3.04 -1.46
CA ILE A 14 8.88 4.08 -0.59
C ILE A 14 10.32 4.41 -1.02
N PRO A 15 10.88 5.55 -0.61
CA PRO A 15 12.26 5.92 -0.98
C PRO A 15 13.30 4.88 -0.53
N ALA A 16 13.01 4.18 0.58
CA ALA A 16 13.88 3.14 1.12
C ALA A 16 13.83 1.82 0.32
N GLY A 17 12.80 1.60 -0.49
CA GLY A 17 12.60 0.37 -1.27
C GLY A 17 11.13 0.04 -1.57
N THR A 18 10.87 -1.22 -1.88
CA THR A 18 9.50 -1.72 -2.06
C THR A 18 8.96 -2.19 -0.71
N GLY A 19 7.86 -1.61 -0.27
CA GLY A 19 7.16 -2.02 0.94
C GLY A 19 6.31 -3.28 0.74
N PRO A 20 5.61 -3.74 1.80
CA PRO A 20 4.82 -4.96 1.76
C PRO A 20 3.62 -4.86 0.82
N THR A 21 3.31 -5.93 0.11
CA THR A 21 2.13 -5.99 -0.77
C THR A 21 0.87 -6.21 0.07
N PHE A 22 -0.07 -5.27 0.01
CA PHE A 22 -1.36 -5.35 0.69
C PHE A 22 -2.49 -5.75 -0.26
N THR A 23 -3.55 -6.34 0.29
CA THR A 23 -4.81 -6.55 -0.46
C THR A 23 -5.81 -5.41 -0.29
N ASN A 24 -5.49 -4.47 0.59
CA ASN A 24 -6.31 -3.31 0.93
C ASN A 24 -5.51 -2.02 0.66
N ALA A 25 -6.08 -1.12 -0.15
CA ALA A 25 -5.47 0.17 -0.45
C ALA A 25 -5.26 1.03 0.79
N HIS A 26 -6.15 0.93 1.79
CA HIS A 26 -6.04 1.69 3.04
C HIS A 26 -4.78 1.32 3.82
N GLU A 27 -4.47 0.02 3.91
CA GLU A 27 -3.28 -0.46 4.63
C GLU A 27 -2.00 -0.03 3.93
N ALA A 28 -1.96 -0.12 2.59
CA ALA A 28 -0.82 0.37 1.81
C ALA A 28 -0.59 1.87 1.98
N LEU A 29 -1.66 2.68 1.98
CA LEU A 29 -1.55 4.13 2.22
C LEU A 29 -1.11 4.45 3.65
N LEU A 30 -1.63 3.71 4.64
CA LEU A 30 -1.25 3.88 6.04
C LEU A 30 0.24 3.61 6.25
N ASP A 31 0.76 2.53 5.65
CA ASP A 31 2.18 2.18 5.69
C ASP A 31 3.07 3.29 5.09
N MET A 32 2.69 3.83 3.92
CA MET A 32 3.39 4.96 3.30
C MET A 32 3.39 6.21 4.18
N ILE A 33 2.24 6.53 4.77
CA ILE A 33 2.11 7.70 5.67
C ILE A 33 2.95 7.49 6.92
N HIS A 34 3.01 6.26 7.43
CA HIS A 34 3.80 5.90 8.59
C HIS A 34 5.30 6.08 8.33
N ASP A 35 5.82 5.51 7.25
CA ASP A 35 7.22 5.68 6.83
C ASP A 35 7.57 7.16 6.60
N MET A 36 6.66 7.92 5.98
CA MET A 36 6.83 9.36 5.79
C MET A 36 6.87 10.13 7.12
N ASN A 37 6.01 9.77 8.08
CA ASN A 37 5.99 10.38 9.40
C ASN A 37 7.27 10.04 10.18
N GLU A 38 7.70 8.78 10.17
CA GLU A 38 8.95 8.35 10.81
C GLU A 38 10.18 9.04 10.19
N SER A 39 10.27 9.09 8.86
CA SER A 39 11.38 9.75 8.14
C SER A 39 11.42 11.27 8.36
N SER A 40 10.26 11.90 8.61
CA SER A 40 10.14 13.34 8.89
C SER A 40 10.36 13.70 10.37
N GLY A 41 10.63 12.72 11.24
CA GLY A 41 10.88 12.94 12.67
C GLY A 41 9.64 12.82 13.57
N GLY A 42 8.59 12.14 13.11
CA GLY A 42 7.48 11.61 13.91
C GLY A 42 6.69 12.66 14.67
N THR A 43 5.75 13.33 13.99
CA THR A 43 4.90 14.36 14.63
C THR A 43 3.45 13.92 14.78
N PHE A 44 2.98 13.01 13.92
CA PHE A 44 1.61 12.51 13.94
C PHE A 44 1.48 11.25 14.80
N SER A 45 0.33 11.13 15.46
CA SER A 45 -0.08 9.90 16.14
C SER A 45 -0.70 8.91 15.15
N PHE A 46 -0.68 7.62 15.48
CA PHE A 46 -1.29 6.56 14.68
C PHE A 46 -2.76 6.81 14.32
N ASP A 47 -3.52 7.47 15.21
CA ASP A 47 -4.92 7.83 14.92
C ASP A 47 -5.03 8.89 13.82
N GLU A 48 -4.10 9.84 13.76
CA GLU A 48 -4.02 10.86 12.71
C GLU A 48 -3.57 10.25 11.39
N GLU A 49 -2.56 9.38 11.40
CA GLU A 49 -2.09 8.64 10.23
C GLU A 49 -3.23 7.81 9.62
N ASN A 50 -3.97 7.09 10.47
CA ASN A 50 -5.12 6.28 10.04
C ASN A 50 -6.26 7.13 9.47
N LYS A 51 -6.53 8.32 10.02
CA LYS A 51 -7.52 9.26 9.48
C LYS A 51 -7.10 9.79 8.12
N VAL A 52 -5.83 10.13 7.94
CA VAL A 52 -5.29 10.60 6.65
C VAL A 52 -5.35 9.49 5.62
N ALA A 53 -4.93 8.27 5.96
CA ALA A 53 -5.03 7.10 5.07
C ALA A 53 -6.48 6.84 4.64
N ALA A 54 -7.43 6.88 5.58
CA ALA A 54 -8.85 6.68 5.28
C ALA A 54 -9.40 7.80 4.39
N PHE A 55 -9.01 9.05 4.67
CA PHE A 55 -9.39 10.21 3.85
C PHE A 55 -8.84 10.10 2.44
N MET A 56 -7.56 9.74 2.27
CA MET A 56 -6.94 9.56 0.97
C MET A 56 -7.56 8.41 0.19
N ASN A 57 -7.79 7.26 0.82
CA ASN A 57 -8.46 6.13 0.18
C ASN A 57 -9.86 6.52 -0.29
N HIS A 58 -10.60 7.33 0.48
CA HIS A 58 -11.93 7.80 0.11
C HIS A 58 -11.93 8.85 -1.01
N VAL A 59 -10.98 9.79 -0.98
CA VAL A 59 -10.90 10.89 -1.96
C VAL A 59 -10.35 10.40 -3.30
N LEU A 60 -9.31 9.57 -3.26
CA LEU A 60 -8.63 9.07 -4.45
C LEU A 60 -9.30 7.82 -5.03
N SER A 61 -10.19 7.17 -4.28
CA SER A 61 -10.81 5.88 -4.64
C SER A 61 -9.77 4.88 -5.14
N VAL A 62 -8.66 4.73 -4.40
CA VAL A 62 -7.50 3.92 -4.80
C VAL A 62 -7.90 2.47 -5.08
N SER A 63 -8.93 1.98 -4.40
CA SER A 63 -9.52 0.65 -4.62
C SER A 63 -10.02 0.42 -6.06
N ASP A 64 -10.42 1.49 -6.76
CA ASP A 64 -10.93 1.45 -8.14
C ASP A 64 -9.85 1.65 -9.21
N TRP A 65 -8.60 1.91 -8.81
CA TRP A 65 -7.51 2.14 -9.76
C TRP A 65 -7.21 0.91 -10.60
N ILE A 66 -6.83 1.11 -11.86
CA ILE A 66 -6.40 0.03 -12.75
C ILE A 66 -4.96 -0.37 -12.42
N ASP A 67 -4.51 -1.50 -12.95
CA ASP A 67 -3.13 -1.94 -12.76
C ASP A 67 -2.15 -0.90 -13.32
N GLY A 68 -1.20 -0.48 -12.48
CA GLY A 68 -0.25 0.58 -12.79
C GLY A 68 0.44 1.14 -11.55
N THR A 69 1.48 1.95 -11.76
CA THR A 69 2.20 2.64 -10.69
C THR A 69 1.77 4.09 -10.65
N TYR A 70 1.34 4.54 -9.48
CA TYR A 70 0.77 5.87 -9.29
C TYR A 70 1.57 6.66 -8.25
N PRO A 71 2.08 7.85 -8.57
CA PRO A 71 2.72 8.70 -7.58
C PRO A 71 1.69 9.26 -6.60
N ILE A 72 1.91 9.06 -5.30
CA ILE A 72 1.06 9.59 -4.22
C ILE A 72 1.69 10.83 -3.60
N PHE A 73 2.98 10.75 -3.26
CA PHE A 73 3.78 11.83 -2.71
C PHE A 73 5.13 11.94 -3.47
N PRO A 74 5.91 13.02 -3.28
CA PRO A 74 7.27 13.08 -3.80
C PRO A 74 8.08 11.90 -3.27
N ASP A 75 8.64 11.08 -4.16
CA ASP A 75 9.39 9.85 -3.86
C ASP A 75 8.57 8.67 -3.29
N TYR A 76 7.23 8.77 -3.29
CA TYR A 76 6.34 7.67 -2.88
C TYR A 76 5.34 7.33 -3.99
N GLU A 77 5.34 6.07 -4.40
CA GLU A 77 4.44 5.54 -5.42
C GLU A 77 3.65 4.37 -4.88
N LEU A 78 2.50 4.09 -5.49
CA LEU A 78 1.68 2.94 -5.19
C LEU A 78 1.54 2.10 -6.45
N GLU A 79 2.08 0.89 -6.43
CA GLU A 79 1.86 -0.09 -7.47
C GLU A 79 0.56 -0.83 -7.21
N VAL A 80 -0.39 -0.68 -8.13
CA VAL A 80 -1.64 -1.44 -8.17
C VAL A 80 -1.46 -2.57 -9.16
N LYS A 81 -1.74 -3.80 -8.74
CA LYS A 81 -1.60 -4.99 -9.60
C LYS A 81 -2.70 -5.99 -9.33
N THR A 82 -3.29 -6.54 -10.37
CA THR A 82 -4.25 -7.64 -10.25
C THR A 82 -3.51 -8.95 -10.47
N MET A 83 -3.47 -9.80 -9.43
CA MET A 83 -2.82 -11.11 -9.50
C MET A 83 -3.73 -12.21 -8.95
N GLN A 84 -3.37 -13.47 -9.18
CA GLN A 84 -4.14 -14.58 -8.62
C GLN A 84 -3.84 -14.74 -7.13
N LYS A 85 -4.86 -15.07 -6.33
CA LYS A 85 -4.74 -15.22 -4.87
C LYS A 85 -3.64 -16.22 -4.50
N TRP A 86 -3.53 -17.34 -5.20
CA TRP A 86 -2.44 -18.30 -4.97
C TRP A 86 -1.04 -17.75 -5.27
N GLN A 87 -0.91 -16.75 -6.15
CA GLN A 87 0.38 -16.09 -6.42
C GLN A 87 0.74 -15.19 -5.24
N PHE A 88 -0.23 -14.45 -4.71
CA PHE A 88 -0.06 -13.62 -3.52
C PHE A 88 0.28 -14.48 -2.29
N ASP A 89 -0.44 -15.59 -2.06
CA ASP A 89 -0.15 -16.51 -0.95
C ASP A 89 1.22 -17.22 -1.08
N GLN A 90 1.83 -17.18 -2.28
CA GLN A 90 3.19 -17.69 -2.55
C GLN A 90 4.25 -16.60 -2.59
N MET A 91 3.86 -15.31 -2.55
CA MET A 91 4.84 -14.25 -2.35
C MET A 91 5.46 -14.50 -0.98
N PRO A 92 6.80 -14.45 -0.86
CA PRO A 92 7.39 -14.39 0.47
C PRO A 92 6.69 -13.24 1.18
N GLU A 93 6.09 -13.51 2.35
CA GLU A 93 5.83 -12.44 3.31
C GLU A 93 7.18 -11.76 3.44
N PHE A 94 7.30 -10.56 2.85
CA PHE A 94 8.44 -9.72 3.13
C PHE A 94 8.25 -9.39 4.61
N ASP A 95 8.89 -10.22 5.44
CA ASP A 95 9.12 -9.97 6.85
C ASP A 95 9.55 -8.52 6.91
N GLY A 96 8.69 -7.69 7.50
CA GLY A 96 8.82 -6.25 7.51
C GLY A 96 10.22 -5.84 7.95
N TYR A 97 10.63 -4.68 7.46
CA TYR A 97 11.86 -3.96 7.84
C TYR A 97 12.38 -4.21 9.26
#